data_AF-A0A355INW9-F1
#
_entry.id   AF-A0A355INW9-F1
#
_cell.length_a   1.000
_cell.length_b   1.000
_cell.length_c   1.000
_cell.angle_alpha   90.00
_cell.angle_beta   90.00
_cell.angle_gamma   90.00
#
_symmetry.space_group_name_H-M   'P 1'
#
loop_
_entity.id
_entity.type
_entity.pdbx_description
1 polymer ?
#
loop_
_entity_poly.entity_id
_entity_poly.type
_entity_poly.pdbx_seq_one_letter_code
_entity_poly.pdbx_strand_id
1 'polypeptide(L)'
;MKHFLFSCLFLAMSCTVLSAQGTAADYERAAGLNKQYQNTVFYSGVQPIWLGNTHQFWYVRNTPDGKEYVLVDADKRSRKPLFDETALLKALTKETGKEVSKKDLNLNSLTVNTKADSLTFMTEGNRWLYLTKTNVLVKQEMGSGQRFNRGNRGERYWGERDPMRGGRTIPSPDGTREAYVKDGNVWLKNKADGTEKALTTDGNDKNYYAAWLQWSPDSKHLLTMHVQSAEQRYIHFVESSPRDQLQPKLQKRPYTKPGDTLDVQCPWVCNVETGKSILLNMDLFKHQYELKDLRWNKDSQ
;
A
#
# COMPACT_ATOMS: atom_id res chain seq x y z
N MET A 1 -25.24 68.17 -25.12
CA MET A 1 -24.72 67.02 -25.90
C MET A 1 -23.19 66.95 -26.03
N LYS A 2 -22.38 67.81 -25.37
CA LYS A 2 -20.91 67.67 -25.36
C LYS A 2 -20.32 67.14 -24.04
N HIS A 3 -21.09 67.15 -22.94
CA HIS A 3 -20.64 66.64 -21.64
C HIS A 3 -20.97 65.15 -21.39
N PHE A 4 -21.90 64.56 -22.15
CA PHE A 4 -22.28 63.16 -21.98
C PHE A 4 -21.28 62.18 -22.62
N LEU A 5 -20.58 62.60 -23.68
CA LEU A 5 -19.55 61.80 -24.35
C LEU A 5 -18.21 61.77 -23.60
N PHE A 6 -17.93 62.76 -22.75
CA PHE A 6 -16.69 62.77 -21.95
C PHE A 6 -16.77 61.88 -20.71
N SER A 7 -17.99 61.58 -20.23
CA SER A 7 -18.20 60.71 -19.06
C SER A 7 -18.04 59.22 -19.41
N CYS A 8 -18.35 58.80 -20.64
CA CYS A 8 -18.11 57.41 -21.08
C CYS A 8 -16.64 57.10 -21.38
N LEU A 9 -15.81 58.11 -21.67
CA LEU A 9 -14.39 57.88 -21.98
C LEU A 9 -13.53 57.69 -20.72
N PHE A 10 -13.95 58.21 -19.57
CA PHE A 10 -13.29 57.98 -18.28
C PHE A 10 -13.69 56.67 -17.59
N LEU A 11 -14.85 56.09 -17.95
CA LEU A 11 -15.30 54.79 -17.40
C LEU A 11 -14.69 53.58 -18.13
N ALA A 12 -14.13 53.78 -19.33
CA ALA A 12 -13.46 52.71 -20.09
C ALA A 12 -12.00 52.49 -19.67
N MET A 13 -11.43 53.38 -18.85
CA MET A 13 -10.01 53.35 -18.47
C MET A 13 -9.75 52.72 -17.08
N SER A 14 -10.79 52.16 -16.45
CA SER A 14 -10.70 51.49 -15.14
C SER A 14 -10.87 49.96 -15.20
N CYS A 15 -10.94 49.37 -16.39
CA CYS A 15 -10.69 47.93 -16.54
C CYS A 15 -9.18 47.66 -16.48
N THR A 16 -8.56 47.97 -15.34
CA THR A 16 -7.36 47.23 -14.95
C THR A 16 -7.77 45.78 -14.93
N VAL A 17 -7.24 45.01 -15.87
CA VAL A 17 -7.36 43.56 -15.86
C VAL A 17 -6.76 43.13 -14.53
N LEU A 18 -7.60 42.91 -13.53
CA LEU A 18 -7.25 42.19 -12.33
C LEU A 18 -6.95 40.78 -12.81
N SER A 19 -5.72 40.57 -13.26
CA SER A 19 -5.18 39.25 -13.57
C SER A 19 -5.07 38.51 -12.24
N ALA A 20 -6.21 37.99 -11.79
CA ALA A 20 -6.33 37.16 -10.60
C ALA A 20 -5.80 35.73 -10.85
N GLN A 21 -5.26 35.45 -12.04
CA GLN A 21 -4.59 34.19 -12.36
C GLN A 21 -3.08 34.34 -12.12
N GLY A 22 -2.53 33.47 -11.27
CA GLY A 22 -1.09 33.37 -11.05
C GLY A 22 -0.33 33.12 -12.36
N THR A 23 0.92 33.57 -12.39
CA THR A 23 1.85 33.36 -13.50
C THR A 23 2.32 31.91 -13.57
N ALA A 24 2.85 31.46 -14.71
CA ALA A 24 3.47 30.14 -14.83
C ALA A 24 4.57 29.92 -13.77
N ALA A 25 5.35 30.96 -13.48
CA ALA A 25 6.35 30.95 -12.43
C ALA A 25 5.75 30.73 -11.03
N ASP A 26 4.52 31.19 -10.77
CA ASP A 26 3.83 30.96 -9.50
C ASP A 26 3.45 29.49 -9.33
N TYR A 27 2.97 28.85 -10.41
CA TYR A 27 2.69 27.41 -10.44
C TYR A 27 3.96 26.57 -10.31
N GLU A 28 5.05 26.96 -10.96
CA GLU A 28 6.36 26.28 -10.83
C GLU A 28 6.90 26.38 -9.40
N ARG A 29 6.83 27.56 -8.77
CA ARG A 29 7.20 27.72 -7.36
C ARG A 29 6.31 26.88 -6.45
N ALA A 30 4.99 26.92 -6.65
CA ALA A 30 4.05 26.11 -5.88
C ALA A 30 4.33 24.60 -6.03
N ALA A 31 4.62 24.13 -7.24
CA ALA A 31 5.01 22.75 -7.50
C ALA A 31 6.35 22.39 -6.84
N GLY A 32 7.27 23.35 -6.71
CA GLY A 32 8.57 23.19 -6.07
C GLY A 32 8.56 23.23 -4.54
N LEU A 33 7.49 23.72 -3.90
CA LEU A 33 7.43 23.89 -2.43
C LEU A 33 7.75 22.60 -1.67
N ASN A 34 7.18 21.46 -2.08
CA ASN A 34 7.45 20.19 -1.42
C ASN A 34 8.94 19.83 -1.51
N LYS A 35 9.59 20.05 -2.67
CA LYS A 35 11.03 19.78 -2.83
C LYS A 35 11.88 20.66 -1.90
N GLN A 36 11.45 21.90 -1.66
CA GLN A 36 12.16 22.85 -0.82
C GLN A 36 12.06 22.54 0.67
N TYR A 37 10.90 22.09 1.14
CA TYR A 37 10.65 21.89 2.57
C TYR A 37 10.69 20.42 3.02
N GLN A 38 10.58 19.45 2.10
CA GLN A 38 10.73 18.03 2.45
C GLN A 38 12.07 17.79 3.15
N ASN A 39 12.04 16.99 4.22
CA ASN A 39 13.22 16.58 4.98
C ASN A 39 14.03 17.74 5.61
N THR A 40 13.45 18.94 5.79
CA THR A 40 14.13 20.07 6.44
C THR A 40 13.93 20.13 7.96
N VAL A 41 12.92 19.43 8.48
CA VAL A 41 12.64 19.38 9.92
C VAL A 41 13.31 18.17 10.55
N PHE A 42 14.51 18.38 11.08
CA PHE A 42 15.27 17.33 11.75
C PHE A 42 14.85 17.13 13.19
N TYR A 43 15.05 15.92 13.70
CA TYR A 43 14.77 15.56 15.08
C TYR A 43 13.31 15.79 15.52
N SER A 44 12.39 15.86 14.55
CA SER A 44 10.98 16.09 14.78
C SER A 44 10.27 14.81 15.19
N GLY A 45 9.81 14.79 16.44
CA GLY A 45 8.97 13.74 16.98
C GLY A 45 9.63 12.36 17.11
N VAL A 46 8.94 11.49 17.82
CA VAL A 46 9.28 10.07 17.93
C VAL A 46 8.01 9.31 17.55
N GLN A 47 8.10 8.47 16.52
CA GLN A 47 7.04 7.54 16.16
C GLN A 47 7.48 6.14 16.60
N PRO A 48 7.11 5.68 17.81
CA PRO A 48 7.58 4.41 18.34
C PRO A 48 6.88 3.22 17.66
N ILE A 49 7.66 2.19 17.35
CA ILE A 49 7.17 0.89 16.90
C ILE A 49 7.59 -0.16 17.95
N TRP A 50 6.60 -0.63 18.71
CA TRP A 50 6.81 -1.56 19.83
C TRP A 50 7.18 -2.96 19.35
N LEU A 51 8.09 -3.60 20.09
CA LEU A 51 8.52 -4.97 19.84
C LEU A 51 7.60 -5.95 20.58
N GLY A 52 6.52 -6.36 19.91
CA GLY A 52 5.53 -7.27 20.50
C GLY A 52 4.92 -6.69 21.78
N ASN A 53 4.79 -7.51 22.82
CA ASN A 53 4.30 -7.10 24.14
C ASN A 53 5.44 -6.75 25.13
N THR A 54 6.57 -6.27 24.64
CA THR A 54 7.71 -5.87 25.49
C THR A 54 7.70 -4.37 25.76
N HIS A 55 8.52 -3.91 26.71
CA HIS A 55 8.78 -2.49 26.93
C HIS A 55 9.90 -1.93 26.04
N GLN A 56 10.21 -2.62 24.94
CA GLN A 56 11.18 -2.19 23.96
C GLN A 56 10.49 -1.72 22.69
N PHE A 57 10.99 -0.64 22.10
CA PHE A 57 10.49 -0.11 20.85
C PHE A 57 11.63 0.48 20.04
N TRP A 58 11.42 0.62 18.73
CA TRP A 58 12.37 1.31 17.86
C TRP A 58 11.68 2.46 17.14
N TYR A 59 12.48 3.41 16.67
CA TYR A 59 12.00 4.52 15.84
C TYR A 59 13.08 4.99 14.88
N VAL A 60 12.68 5.73 13.85
CA VAL A 60 13.58 6.41 12.91
C VAL A 60 13.65 7.87 13.28
N ARG A 61 14.87 8.40 13.37
CA ARG A 61 15.14 9.81 13.59
C ARG A 61 15.77 10.40 12.34
N ASN A 62 15.17 11.46 11.79
CA ASN A 62 15.76 12.18 10.67
C ASN A 62 16.79 13.19 11.19
N THR A 63 18.01 13.13 10.67
CA THR A 63 19.11 14.05 11.01
C THR A 63 19.69 14.67 9.72
N PRO A 64 20.49 15.75 9.81
CA PRO A 64 21.17 16.33 8.65
C PRO A 64 22.09 15.33 7.91
N ASP A 65 22.56 14.29 8.61
CA ASP A 65 23.48 13.29 8.08
C ASP A 65 22.76 12.03 7.54
N GLY A 66 21.44 11.95 7.69
CA GLY A 66 20.62 10.83 7.24
C GLY A 66 19.68 10.31 8.32
N LYS A 67 19.16 9.10 8.13
CA LYS A 67 18.27 8.46 9.08
C LYS A 67 19.07 7.70 10.14
N GLU A 68 18.73 7.90 11.40
CA GLU A 68 19.21 7.07 12.52
C GLU A 68 18.11 6.09 12.94
N TYR A 69 18.46 4.82 13.09
CA TYR A 69 17.54 3.77 13.55
C TYR A 69 17.87 3.46 15.01
N VAL A 70 16.95 3.78 15.91
CA VAL A 70 17.19 3.76 17.36
C VAL A 70 16.34 2.68 18.00
N LEU A 71 16.95 1.87 18.87
CA LEU A 71 16.27 0.94 19.77
C LEU A 71 16.27 1.51 21.19
N VAL A 72 15.11 1.48 21.84
CA VAL A 72 14.91 1.95 23.21
C VAL A 72 14.44 0.79 24.07
N ASP A 73 15.01 0.71 25.27
CA ASP A 73 14.54 -0.13 26.37
C ASP A 73 14.01 0.79 27.46
N ALA A 74 12.68 0.82 27.63
CA ALA A 74 12.02 1.76 28.53
C ALA A 74 12.25 1.39 30.01
N ASP A 75 12.37 0.10 30.34
CA ASP A 75 12.67 -0.37 31.70
C ASP A 75 14.05 0.11 32.14
N LYS A 76 15.04 0.00 31.25
CA LYS A 76 16.42 0.42 31.51
C LYS A 76 16.68 1.90 31.24
N ARG A 77 15.68 2.64 30.75
CA ARG A 77 15.80 4.05 30.34
C ARG A 77 17.00 4.28 29.41
N SER A 78 17.23 3.33 28.51
CA SER A 78 18.42 3.31 27.66
C SER A 78 18.03 3.33 26.19
N ARG A 79 18.87 3.95 25.36
CA ARG A 79 18.75 3.93 23.90
C ARG A 79 20.08 3.59 23.27
N LYS A 80 20.04 2.87 22.16
CA LYS A 80 21.22 2.49 21.36
C LYS A 80 20.84 2.40 19.88
N PRO A 81 21.82 2.37 18.96
CA PRO A 81 21.54 2.03 17.57
C PRO A 81 20.81 0.68 17.48
N LEU A 82 19.82 0.59 16.58
CA LEU A 82 19.07 -0.64 16.34
C LEU A 82 19.96 -1.73 15.72
N PHE A 83 20.96 -1.33 14.94
CA PHE A 83 21.94 -2.19 14.30
C PHE A 83 23.24 -1.41 14.05
N ASP A 84 24.30 -2.12 13.67
CA ASP A 84 25.55 -1.52 13.19
C ASP A 84 25.35 -0.99 11.75
N GLU A 85 25.17 0.32 11.63
CA GLU A 85 24.93 1.01 10.36
C GLU A 85 26.10 0.82 9.38
N THR A 86 27.34 0.91 9.87
CA THR A 86 28.54 0.76 9.03
C THR A 86 28.64 -0.64 8.47
N ALA A 87 28.35 -1.66 9.29
CA ALA A 87 28.33 -3.04 8.84
C ALA A 87 27.21 -3.30 7.82
N LEU A 88 26.02 -2.73 8.01
CA LEU A 88 24.92 -2.84 7.07
C LEU A 88 25.24 -2.18 5.72
N LEU A 89 25.77 -0.95 5.72
CA LEU A 89 26.17 -0.25 4.50
C LEU A 89 27.22 -1.04 3.72
N LYS A 90 28.24 -1.57 4.41
CA LYS A 90 29.25 -2.43 3.80
C LYS A 90 28.64 -3.70 3.19
N ALA A 91 27.70 -4.34 3.88
CA ALA A 91 27.02 -5.52 3.37
C ALA A 91 26.15 -5.18 2.13
N LEU A 92 25.42 -4.07 2.16
CA LEU A 92 24.61 -3.60 1.03
C LEU A 92 25.47 -3.26 -0.19
N THR A 93 26.58 -2.56 -0.01
CA THR A 93 27.50 -2.25 -1.11
C THR A 93 28.11 -3.50 -1.71
N LYS A 94 28.46 -4.49 -0.88
CA LYS A 94 28.95 -5.79 -1.36
C LYS A 94 27.90 -6.53 -2.20
N GLU A 95 26.65 -6.59 -1.74
CA GLU A 95 25.59 -7.36 -2.39
C GLU A 95 24.95 -6.66 -3.60
N THR A 96 24.91 -5.32 -3.61
CA THR A 96 24.30 -4.55 -4.71
C THR A 96 25.31 -4.05 -5.74
N GLY A 97 26.60 -4.02 -5.41
CA GLY A 97 27.66 -3.44 -6.24
C GLY A 97 27.60 -1.91 -6.35
N LYS A 98 26.72 -1.25 -5.59
CA LYS A 98 26.58 0.21 -5.55
C LYS A 98 27.02 0.73 -4.19
N GLU A 99 27.75 1.84 -4.19
CA GLU A 99 28.06 2.55 -2.96
C GLU A 99 26.76 3.10 -2.35
N VAL A 100 26.48 2.70 -1.10
CA VAL A 100 25.30 3.18 -0.36
C VAL A 100 25.82 4.08 0.75
N SER A 101 25.48 5.37 0.70
CA SER A 101 25.82 6.31 1.76
C SER A 101 24.74 6.33 2.84
N LYS A 102 25.07 6.84 4.03
CA LYS A 102 24.09 7.06 5.11
C LYS A 102 22.93 7.97 4.68
N LYS A 103 23.22 9.00 3.88
CA LYS A 103 22.21 9.94 3.38
C LYS A 103 21.21 9.28 2.43
N ASP A 104 21.67 8.29 1.67
CA ASP A 104 20.86 7.54 0.71
C ASP A 104 20.19 6.30 1.34
N LEU A 105 20.55 5.96 2.59
CA LEU A 105 20.05 4.78 3.26
C LEU A 105 18.55 4.91 3.60
N ASN A 106 17.71 4.35 2.73
CA ASN A 106 16.28 4.30 2.93
C ASN A 106 15.77 2.86 3.07
N LEU A 107 15.57 2.42 4.32
CA LEU A 107 15.02 1.10 4.64
C LEU A 107 13.48 1.12 4.54
N ASN A 108 12.95 0.87 3.35
CA ASN A 108 11.51 0.88 3.11
C ASN A 108 10.83 -0.37 3.69
N SER A 109 9.62 -0.21 4.23
CA SER A 109 8.86 -1.31 4.85
C SER A 109 9.69 -2.09 5.90
N LEU A 110 10.54 -1.37 6.65
CA LEU A 110 11.35 -1.95 7.71
C LEU A 110 10.47 -2.57 8.78
N THR A 111 10.74 -3.83 9.06
CA THR A 111 10.14 -4.62 10.14
C THR A 111 11.26 -5.18 11.00
N VAL A 112 11.04 -5.20 12.31
CA VAL A 112 11.98 -5.67 13.32
C VAL A 112 11.31 -6.79 14.07
N ASN A 113 11.99 -7.93 14.22
CA ASN A 113 11.41 -9.01 14.99
C ASN A 113 11.35 -8.65 16.49
N THR A 114 10.58 -9.42 17.27
CA THR A 114 10.35 -9.14 18.69
C THR A 114 11.62 -9.15 19.55
N LYS A 115 12.69 -9.80 19.09
CA LYS A 115 13.99 -9.88 19.79
C LYS A 115 15.00 -8.80 19.35
N ALA A 116 14.64 -7.97 18.36
CA ALA A 116 15.54 -7.03 17.69
C ALA A 116 16.84 -7.66 17.16
N ASP A 117 16.86 -8.97 16.90
CA ASP A 117 18.02 -9.68 16.36
C ASP A 117 17.94 -9.91 14.84
N SER A 118 16.78 -9.61 14.24
CA SER A 118 16.63 -9.57 12.79
C SER A 118 15.71 -8.45 12.28
N LEU A 119 16.04 -7.96 11.10
CA LEU A 119 15.35 -6.90 10.39
C LEU A 119 14.97 -7.39 8.99
N THR A 120 13.77 -7.04 8.52
CA THR A 120 13.41 -7.22 7.11
C THR A 120 13.00 -5.88 6.50
N PHE A 121 13.58 -5.53 5.36
CA PHE A 121 13.33 -4.26 4.68
C PHE A 121 13.49 -4.39 3.16
N MET A 122 13.08 -3.35 2.45
CA MET A 122 13.31 -3.20 1.02
C MET A 122 14.24 -2.01 0.74
N THR A 123 15.25 -2.25 -0.08
CA THR A 123 16.12 -1.20 -0.64
C THR A 123 16.72 -1.68 -1.96
N GLU A 124 17.04 -0.76 -2.87
CA GLU A 124 17.55 -1.08 -4.21
C GLU A 124 16.69 -2.12 -4.95
N GLY A 125 15.36 -2.04 -4.80
CA GLY A 125 14.41 -2.95 -5.45
C GLY A 125 14.39 -4.39 -4.92
N ASN A 126 15.18 -4.72 -3.89
CA ASN A 126 15.29 -6.06 -3.33
C ASN A 126 14.77 -6.11 -1.89
N ARG A 127 14.28 -7.28 -1.47
CA ARG A 127 13.94 -7.57 -0.08
C ARG A 127 15.12 -8.23 0.60
N TRP A 128 15.47 -7.73 1.78
CA TRP A 128 16.62 -8.18 2.55
C TRP A 128 16.20 -8.61 3.95
N LEU A 129 16.82 -9.69 4.43
CA LEU A 129 16.87 -10.06 5.84
C LEU A 129 18.25 -9.69 6.36
N TYR A 130 18.32 -8.97 7.47
CA TYR A 130 19.57 -8.63 8.13
C TYR A 130 19.58 -9.16 9.56
N LEU A 131 20.63 -9.89 9.91
CA LEU A 131 20.85 -10.43 11.26
C LEU A 131 21.78 -9.48 12.02
N THR A 132 21.24 -8.80 13.04
CA THR A 132 21.93 -7.67 13.69
C THR A 132 23.10 -8.11 14.59
N LYS A 133 23.13 -9.37 15.03
CA LYS A 133 24.22 -9.90 15.87
C LYS A 133 25.43 -10.35 15.07
N THR A 134 25.20 -10.88 13.88
CA THR A 134 26.26 -11.44 13.02
C THR A 134 26.61 -10.52 11.85
N ASN A 135 25.87 -9.42 11.68
CA ASN A 135 25.99 -8.47 10.58
C ASN A 135 25.87 -9.14 9.19
N VAL A 136 25.05 -10.20 9.11
CA VAL A 136 24.82 -10.95 7.87
C VAL A 136 23.59 -10.38 7.16
N LEU A 137 23.77 -10.01 5.91
CA LEU A 137 22.71 -9.59 4.99
C LEU A 137 22.39 -10.76 4.04
N VAL A 138 21.12 -11.14 3.96
CA VAL A 138 20.63 -12.21 3.10
C VAL A 138 19.59 -11.63 2.16
N LYS A 139 19.81 -11.80 0.85
CA LYS A 139 18.80 -11.51 -0.16
C LYS A 139 17.67 -12.51 -0.02
N GLN A 140 16.44 -12.03 0.18
CA GLN A 140 15.28 -12.92 0.14
C GLN A 140 14.79 -13.02 -1.30
N GLU A 141 14.75 -14.24 -1.84
CA GLU A 141 14.10 -14.48 -3.12
C GLU A 141 12.63 -14.07 -3.02
N MET A 142 12.24 -13.13 -3.87
CA MET A 142 10.83 -12.92 -4.12
C MET A 142 10.39 -14.09 -5.00
N GLY A 143 9.69 -15.07 -4.42
CA GLY A 143 9.04 -16.11 -5.20
C GLY A 143 8.27 -15.48 -6.36
N SER A 144 8.22 -16.16 -7.51
CA SER A 144 7.68 -15.64 -8.79
C SER A 144 6.22 -15.13 -8.75
N GLY A 145 5.51 -15.28 -7.63
CA GLY A 145 4.20 -14.66 -7.36
C GLY A 145 4.20 -13.50 -6.34
N GLN A 146 5.35 -13.10 -5.80
CA GLN A 146 5.49 -12.07 -4.77
C GLN A 146 5.95 -10.72 -5.34
N ARG A 147 5.33 -10.26 -6.43
CA ARG A 147 5.30 -8.81 -6.64
C ARG A 147 4.46 -8.24 -5.51
N PHE A 148 5.08 -7.55 -4.54
CA PHE A 148 4.34 -6.52 -3.83
C PHE A 148 3.77 -5.62 -4.92
N ASN A 149 2.46 -5.70 -5.18
CA ASN A 149 1.77 -4.75 -6.03
C ASN A 149 1.65 -3.40 -5.28
N ARG A 150 2.79 -2.92 -4.76
CA ARG A 150 3.10 -1.51 -4.52
C ARG A 150 3.98 -0.97 -5.66
N GLY A 151 4.21 -1.75 -6.72
CA GLY A 151 4.61 -1.20 -8.00
C GLY A 151 3.50 -0.26 -8.47
N ASN A 152 3.81 1.02 -8.53
CA ASN A 152 2.97 2.08 -9.09
C ASN A 152 1.80 2.63 -8.23
N ARG A 153 2.07 3.02 -6.97
CA ARG A 153 1.25 4.09 -6.32
C ARG A 153 1.45 5.47 -6.96
N GLY A 154 2.37 5.61 -7.92
CA GLY A 154 2.61 6.87 -8.63
C GLY A 154 1.58 7.21 -9.71
N GLU A 155 0.75 6.26 -10.17
CA GLU A 155 -0.03 6.46 -11.41
C GLU A 155 -1.43 5.84 -11.43
N ARG A 156 -1.91 5.17 -10.35
CA ARG A 156 -3.31 4.69 -10.35
C ARG A 156 -4.26 5.88 -10.27
N TYR A 157 -5.18 5.96 -11.22
CA TYR A 157 -6.28 6.92 -11.18
C TYR A 157 -7.14 6.64 -9.94
N TRP A 158 -7.47 7.67 -9.16
CA TRP A 158 -8.17 7.51 -7.87
C TRP A 158 -9.53 6.79 -7.98
N GLY A 159 -10.17 6.83 -9.16
CA GLY A 159 -11.44 6.14 -9.43
C GLY A 159 -11.29 4.71 -9.95
N GLU A 160 -10.06 4.19 -10.09
CA GLU A 160 -9.85 2.76 -10.36
C GLU A 160 -10.18 1.94 -9.12
N ARG A 161 -11.12 1.01 -9.28
CA ARG A 161 -11.48 0.04 -8.24
C ARG A 161 -10.49 -1.12 -8.28
N ASP A 162 -9.98 -1.52 -7.11
CA ASP A 162 -9.17 -2.74 -7.01
C ASP A 162 -10.11 -3.94 -6.96
N PRO A 163 -10.08 -4.86 -7.95
CA PRO A 163 -10.95 -6.02 -7.95
C PRO A 163 -10.56 -7.04 -6.86
N MET A 164 -9.49 -6.80 -6.09
CA MET A 164 -9.02 -7.69 -5.02
C MET A 164 -8.73 -9.13 -5.49
N ARG A 165 -8.58 -9.35 -6.81
CA ARG A 165 -8.26 -10.66 -7.40
C ARG A 165 -6.78 -11.01 -7.31
N GLY A 166 -5.92 -10.01 -7.13
CA GLY A 166 -4.47 -10.19 -7.01
C GLY A 166 -4.05 -10.37 -5.55
N GLY A 167 -3.63 -11.57 -5.17
CA GLY A 167 -3.18 -11.87 -3.82
C GLY A 167 -2.13 -12.98 -3.79
N ARG A 168 -1.57 -13.20 -2.61
CA ARG A 168 -0.49 -14.17 -2.40
C ARG A 168 -1.05 -15.49 -1.94
N THR A 169 -0.36 -16.57 -2.28
CA THR A 169 -0.44 -17.81 -1.53
C THR A 169 0.03 -17.56 -0.09
N ILE A 170 -0.79 -17.92 0.90
CA ILE A 170 -0.49 -17.73 2.32
C ILE A 170 -0.38 -19.08 3.06
N PRO A 171 0.70 -19.32 3.80
CA PRO A 171 0.81 -20.54 4.61
C PRO A 171 -0.15 -20.48 5.81
N SER A 172 -0.65 -21.63 6.23
CA SER A 172 -1.35 -21.77 7.51
C SER A 172 -0.39 -21.49 8.69
N PRO A 173 -0.90 -21.04 9.86
CA PRO A 173 -0.08 -20.80 11.05
C PRO A 173 0.70 -22.02 11.54
N ASP A 174 0.12 -23.22 11.42
CA ASP A 174 0.80 -24.50 11.71
C ASP A 174 1.85 -24.90 10.64
N GLY A 175 1.87 -24.19 9.52
CA GLY A 175 2.80 -24.41 8.41
C GLY A 175 2.50 -25.61 7.52
N THR A 176 1.41 -26.34 7.71
CA THR A 176 1.13 -27.60 7.00
C THR A 176 0.44 -27.40 5.64
N ARG A 177 -0.26 -26.27 5.46
CA ARG A 177 -1.07 -25.98 4.27
C ARG A 177 -0.74 -24.60 3.69
N GLU A 178 -1.17 -24.38 2.47
CA GLU A 178 -1.15 -23.09 1.79
C GLU A 178 -2.54 -22.78 1.23
N ALA A 179 -3.00 -21.54 1.38
CA ALA A 179 -4.24 -21.06 0.79
C ALA A 179 -3.98 -20.04 -0.31
N TYR A 180 -4.75 -20.09 -1.38
CA TYR A 180 -4.64 -19.16 -2.52
C TYR A 180 -5.99 -19.05 -3.23
N VAL A 181 -6.12 -18.06 -4.11
CA VAL A 181 -7.27 -17.93 -5.01
C VAL A 181 -6.85 -18.33 -6.42
N LYS A 182 -7.66 -19.17 -7.05
CA LYS A 182 -7.49 -19.63 -8.43
C LYS A 182 -8.85 -19.71 -9.08
N ASP A 183 -8.98 -19.13 -10.28
CA ASP A 183 -10.22 -19.07 -11.06
C ASP A 183 -11.41 -18.54 -10.25
N GLY A 184 -11.18 -17.45 -9.51
CA GLY A 184 -12.18 -16.81 -8.67
C GLY A 184 -12.62 -17.61 -7.44
N ASN A 185 -11.96 -18.73 -7.13
CA ASN A 185 -12.29 -19.64 -6.04
C ASN A 185 -11.16 -19.76 -5.02
N VAL A 186 -11.48 -20.15 -3.79
CA VAL A 186 -10.51 -20.41 -2.72
C VAL A 186 -10.01 -21.84 -2.81
N TRP A 187 -8.70 -22.01 -2.75
CA TRP A 187 -8.02 -23.31 -2.81
C TRP A 187 -7.08 -23.50 -1.63
N LEU A 188 -6.89 -24.76 -1.27
CA LEU A 188 -5.87 -25.22 -0.34
C LEU A 188 -4.92 -26.17 -1.04
N LYS A 189 -3.64 -26.07 -0.67
CA LYS A 189 -2.61 -27.02 -1.03
C LYS A 189 -2.00 -27.61 0.24
N ASN A 190 -1.93 -28.93 0.31
CA ASN A 190 -1.18 -29.63 1.35
C ASN A 190 0.31 -29.57 0.99
N LYS A 191 1.16 -29.13 1.92
CA LYS A 191 2.61 -29.02 1.65
C LYS A 191 3.34 -30.35 1.66
N ALA A 192 2.81 -31.37 2.34
CA ALA A 192 3.47 -32.66 2.48
C ALA A 192 3.51 -33.43 1.16
N ASP A 193 2.40 -33.42 0.43
CA ASP A 193 2.21 -34.19 -0.82
C ASP A 193 1.89 -33.32 -2.04
N GLY A 194 1.69 -32.01 -1.85
CA GLY A 194 1.36 -31.08 -2.92
C GLY A 194 -0.08 -31.15 -3.42
N THR A 195 -0.94 -31.96 -2.80
CA THR A 195 -2.33 -32.13 -3.23
C THR A 195 -3.13 -30.85 -3.06
N GLU A 196 -3.95 -30.52 -4.05
CA GLU A 196 -4.78 -29.31 -4.08
C GLU A 196 -6.26 -29.66 -3.91
N LYS A 197 -7.00 -28.86 -3.13
CA LYS A 197 -8.44 -28.99 -2.89
C LYS A 197 -9.09 -27.62 -2.97
N ALA A 198 -10.13 -27.49 -3.81
CA ALA A 198 -10.99 -26.31 -3.81
C ALA A 198 -11.87 -26.30 -2.55
N LEU A 199 -11.94 -25.16 -1.86
CA LEU A 199 -12.89 -24.91 -0.77
C LEU A 199 -14.19 -24.29 -1.28
N THR A 200 -14.14 -23.65 -2.44
CA THR A 200 -15.29 -23.06 -3.12
C THR A 200 -15.21 -23.40 -4.61
N THR A 201 -16.34 -23.42 -5.31
CA THR A 201 -16.40 -23.83 -6.73
C THR A 201 -17.33 -22.98 -7.60
N ASP A 202 -17.96 -21.95 -7.04
CA ASP A 202 -18.97 -21.11 -7.67
C ASP A 202 -18.43 -19.76 -8.20
N GLY A 203 -17.14 -19.51 -8.01
CA GLY A 203 -16.46 -18.30 -8.48
C GLY A 203 -16.45 -18.13 -10.01
N ASN A 204 -16.60 -16.87 -10.46
CA ASN A 204 -16.63 -16.42 -11.85
C ASN A 204 -16.26 -14.92 -11.97
N ASP A 205 -16.47 -14.32 -13.14
CA ASP A 205 -16.08 -12.92 -13.40
C ASP A 205 -16.87 -11.88 -12.61
N LYS A 206 -18.10 -12.20 -12.21
CA LYS A 206 -18.99 -11.28 -11.48
C LYS A 206 -19.21 -11.66 -10.03
N ASN A 207 -19.05 -12.92 -9.66
CA ASN A 207 -19.20 -13.43 -8.29
C ASN A 207 -17.98 -14.26 -7.97
N TYR A 208 -17.11 -13.81 -7.06
CA TYR A 208 -15.82 -14.47 -6.82
C TYR A 208 -15.31 -14.23 -5.42
N TYR A 209 -14.33 -15.02 -5.00
CA TYR A 209 -13.65 -14.84 -3.73
C TYR A 209 -12.41 -13.98 -3.92
N ALA A 210 -12.28 -12.93 -3.11
CA ALA A 210 -11.13 -12.04 -3.10
C ALA A 210 -9.86 -12.81 -2.70
N ALA A 211 -8.73 -12.39 -3.24
CA ALA A 211 -7.41 -12.93 -2.89
C ALA A 211 -6.85 -12.31 -1.60
N TRP A 212 -7.68 -11.61 -0.83
CA TRP A 212 -7.39 -11.18 0.53
C TRP A 212 -7.81 -12.27 1.53
N LEU A 213 -6.93 -13.25 1.69
CA LEU A 213 -7.15 -14.39 2.58
C LEU A 213 -6.55 -14.13 3.97
N GLN A 214 -7.18 -14.66 5.01
CA GLN A 214 -6.64 -14.68 6.37
C GLN A 214 -6.92 -16.02 7.06
N TRP A 215 -5.88 -16.65 7.57
CA TRP A 215 -6.02 -17.83 8.42
C TRP A 215 -6.45 -17.45 9.84
N SER A 216 -7.33 -18.26 10.44
CA SER A 216 -7.53 -18.24 11.88
C SER A 216 -6.25 -18.69 12.60
N PRO A 217 -5.96 -18.17 13.82
CA PRO A 217 -4.78 -18.56 14.58
C PRO A 217 -4.61 -20.07 14.80
N ASP A 218 -5.71 -20.79 14.95
CA ASP A 218 -5.74 -22.25 15.12
C ASP A 218 -5.58 -23.06 13.82
N SER A 219 -5.41 -22.39 12.66
CA SER A 219 -5.28 -23.00 11.33
C SER A 219 -6.51 -23.77 10.82
N LYS A 220 -7.68 -23.64 11.46
CA LYS A 220 -8.89 -24.40 11.08
C LYS A 220 -9.83 -23.66 10.14
N HIS A 221 -9.72 -22.34 10.05
CA HIS A 221 -10.60 -21.51 9.24
C HIS A 221 -9.82 -20.57 8.35
N LEU A 222 -10.41 -20.26 7.20
CA LEU A 222 -9.93 -19.27 6.27
C LEU A 222 -11.02 -18.23 6.03
N LEU A 223 -10.70 -16.96 6.30
CA LEU A 223 -11.55 -15.82 6.01
C LEU A 223 -11.16 -15.20 4.66
N THR A 224 -12.16 -14.81 3.89
CA THR A 224 -12.04 -13.98 2.68
C THR A 224 -13.29 -13.11 2.49
N MET A 225 -13.36 -12.39 1.37
CA MET A 225 -14.58 -11.73 0.88
C MET A 225 -15.11 -12.46 -0.34
N HIS A 226 -16.37 -12.85 -0.32
CA HIS A 226 -17.13 -13.11 -1.55
C HIS A 226 -17.61 -11.78 -2.14
N VAL A 227 -17.21 -11.48 -3.36
CA VAL A 227 -17.41 -10.21 -4.05
C VAL A 227 -18.40 -10.40 -5.19
N GLN A 228 -19.49 -9.64 -5.16
CA GLN A 228 -20.38 -9.44 -6.29
C GLN A 228 -19.98 -8.13 -6.97
N SER A 229 -19.40 -8.22 -8.16
CA SER A 229 -18.89 -7.08 -8.92
C SER A 229 -20.03 -6.33 -9.61
N ALA A 230 -20.05 -5.01 -9.42
CA ALA A 230 -20.89 -4.09 -10.16
C ALA A 230 -20.21 -3.65 -11.47
N GLU A 231 -21.03 -3.33 -12.46
CA GLU A 231 -20.56 -2.85 -13.75
C GLU A 231 -19.68 -1.59 -13.60
N GLN A 232 -18.51 -1.61 -14.24
CA GLN A 232 -17.60 -0.47 -14.27
C GLN A 232 -18.07 0.55 -15.30
N ARG A 233 -18.43 1.75 -14.84
CA ARG A 233 -18.77 2.87 -15.72
C ARG A 233 -17.55 3.71 -16.07
N TYR A 234 -17.58 4.32 -17.25
CA TYR A 234 -16.52 5.16 -17.77
C TYR A 234 -17.07 6.54 -18.16
N ILE A 235 -16.29 7.57 -17.86
CA ILE A 235 -16.43 8.86 -18.52
C ILE A 235 -15.42 8.95 -19.66
N HIS A 236 -15.81 9.68 -20.70
CA HIS A 236 -15.03 9.84 -21.91
C HIS A 236 -14.51 11.26 -22.00
N PHE A 237 -13.28 11.40 -22.49
CA PHE A 237 -12.60 12.66 -22.73
C PHE A 237 -12.08 12.68 -24.16
N VAL A 238 -12.10 13.84 -24.79
CA VAL A 238 -11.43 14.05 -26.07
C VAL A 238 -10.12 14.76 -25.80
N GLU A 239 -9.00 14.07 -26.02
CA GLU A 239 -7.68 14.68 -26.06
C GLU A 239 -7.53 15.38 -27.41
N SER A 240 -7.75 16.70 -27.40
CA SER A 240 -7.84 17.51 -28.61
C SER A 240 -6.51 17.68 -29.35
N SER A 241 -5.37 17.55 -28.68
CA SER A 241 -4.04 17.81 -29.26
C SER A 241 -3.00 16.82 -28.72
N PRO A 242 -3.12 15.53 -29.09
CA PRO A 242 -2.16 14.51 -28.67
C PRO A 242 -0.79 14.80 -29.30
N ARG A 243 0.29 14.49 -28.57
CA ARG A 243 1.67 14.83 -28.99
C ARG A 243 2.16 14.00 -30.18
N ASP A 244 1.52 12.88 -30.45
CA ASP A 244 1.99 11.82 -31.34
C ASP A 244 1.12 11.62 -32.59
N GLN A 245 0.03 12.38 -32.75
CA GLN A 245 -0.80 12.34 -33.95
C GLN A 245 -1.57 13.64 -34.17
N LEU A 246 -2.04 13.86 -35.40
CA LEU A 246 -2.82 15.05 -35.75
C LEU A 246 -4.30 14.97 -35.34
N GLN A 247 -4.87 13.76 -35.30
CA GLN A 247 -6.29 13.57 -34.99
C GLN A 247 -6.53 13.47 -33.47
N PRO A 248 -7.67 13.95 -32.93
CA PRO A 248 -7.99 13.80 -31.51
C PRO A 248 -8.01 12.33 -31.05
N LYS A 249 -7.69 12.10 -29.77
CA LYS A 249 -7.82 10.76 -29.14
C LYS A 249 -9.00 10.71 -28.19
N LEU A 250 -9.77 9.63 -28.27
CA LEU A 250 -10.77 9.32 -27.25
C LEU A 250 -10.08 8.65 -26.06
N GLN A 251 -10.04 9.36 -24.94
CA GLN A 251 -9.58 8.85 -23.67
C GLN A 251 -10.80 8.43 -22.85
N LYS A 252 -10.65 7.42 -21.99
CA LYS A 252 -11.69 7.06 -21.02
C LYS A 252 -11.08 6.73 -19.68
N ARG A 253 -11.81 7.01 -18.61
CA ARG A 253 -11.42 6.66 -17.24
C ARG A 253 -12.61 6.11 -16.49
N PRO A 254 -12.40 5.11 -15.62
CA PRO A 254 -13.48 4.61 -14.79
C PRO A 254 -13.99 5.73 -13.89
N TYR A 255 -15.31 5.86 -13.72
CA TYR A 255 -15.88 6.86 -12.82
C TYR A 255 -17.26 6.42 -12.37
N THR A 256 -17.37 6.06 -11.09
CA THR A 256 -18.63 5.71 -10.43
C THR A 256 -19.28 6.99 -9.89
N LYS A 257 -20.48 7.33 -10.37
CA LYS A 257 -21.23 8.51 -9.96
C LYS A 257 -22.06 8.23 -8.70
N PRO A 258 -22.43 9.26 -7.92
CA PRO A 258 -23.44 9.10 -6.88
C PRO A 258 -24.71 8.43 -7.43
N GLY A 259 -25.13 7.34 -6.80
CA GLY A 259 -26.29 6.54 -7.22
C GLY A 259 -25.97 5.35 -8.12
N ASP A 260 -24.75 5.22 -8.65
CA ASP A 260 -24.32 4.01 -9.35
C ASP A 260 -24.13 2.84 -8.37
N THR A 261 -24.38 1.62 -8.84
CA THR A 261 -24.17 0.38 -8.06
C THR A 261 -22.69 0.17 -7.74
N LEU A 262 -22.41 -0.24 -6.50
CA LEU A 262 -21.07 -0.60 -6.02
C LEU A 262 -20.91 -2.11 -5.88
N ASP A 263 -19.67 -2.57 -5.79
CA ASP A 263 -19.39 -3.97 -5.48
C ASP A 263 -19.94 -4.30 -4.08
N VAL A 264 -20.59 -5.45 -3.97
CA VAL A 264 -21.07 -5.97 -2.69
C VAL A 264 -20.09 -7.02 -2.21
N GLN A 265 -19.50 -6.79 -1.05
CA GLN A 265 -18.58 -7.70 -0.38
C GLN A 265 -19.29 -8.41 0.77
N CYS A 266 -19.13 -9.72 0.84
CA CYS A 266 -19.65 -10.51 1.94
C CYS A 266 -18.50 -11.26 2.59
N PRO A 267 -18.21 -11.06 3.88
CA PRO A 267 -17.16 -11.83 4.52
C PRO A 267 -17.57 -13.31 4.59
N TRP A 268 -16.62 -14.17 4.22
CA TRP A 268 -16.85 -15.57 3.96
C TRP A 268 -15.80 -16.41 4.68
N VAL A 269 -16.25 -17.30 5.57
CA VAL A 269 -15.37 -18.15 6.38
C VAL A 269 -15.51 -19.59 5.93
N CYS A 270 -14.41 -20.21 5.52
CA CYS A 270 -14.37 -21.64 5.19
C CYS A 270 -13.67 -22.42 6.31
N ASN A 271 -14.34 -23.46 6.82
CA ASN A 271 -13.68 -24.46 7.65
C ASN A 271 -12.86 -25.38 6.74
N VAL A 272 -11.55 -25.44 6.96
CA VAL A 272 -10.61 -26.08 6.03
C VAL A 272 -10.56 -27.60 6.15
N GLU A 273 -11.08 -28.16 7.23
CA GLU A 273 -11.15 -29.60 7.47
C GLU A 273 -12.39 -30.18 6.79
N THR A 274 -13.55 -29.58 7.05
CA THR A 274 -14.85 -30.05 6.56
C THR A 274 -15.17 -29.54 5.15
N GLY A 275 -14.58 -28.42 4.74
CA GLY A 275 -14.96 -27.70 3.51
C GLY A 275 -16.28 -26.94 3.62
N LYS A 276 -16.90 -26.88 4.81
CA LYS A 276 -18.13 -26.10 5.02
C LYS A 276 -17.82 -24.61 5.12
N SER A 277 -18.67 -23.79 4.52
CA SER A 277 -18.58 -22.35 4.59
C SER A 277 -19.67 -21.75 5.50
N ILE A 278 -19.32 -20.67 6.17
CA ILE A 278 -20.21 -19.85 6.98
C ILE A 278 -20.36 -18.52 6.26
N LEU A 279 -21.60 -18.23 5.86
CA LEU A 279 -22.02 -16.92 5.38
C LEU A 279 -22.33 -16.03 6.58
N LEU A 280 -21.65 -14.90 6.69
CA LEU A 280 -21.93 -13.93 7.76
C LEU A 280 -23.20 -13.13 7.45
N ASN A 281 -24.03 -12.91 8.49
CA ASN A 281 -25.23 -12.09 8.34
C ASN A 281 -24.84 -10.64 7.97
N MET A 282 -25.37 -10.16 6.84
CA MET A 282 -25.10 -8.82 6.31
C MET A 282 -26.09 -7.75 6.75
N ASP A 283 -27.07 -8.03 7.60
CA ASP A 283 -28.15 -7.08 7.95
C ASP A 283 -27.64 -5.70 8.40
N LEU A 284 -26.52 -5.68 9.14
CA LEU A 284 -25.90 -4.46 9.65
C LEU A 284 -25.09 -3.67 8.62
N PHE A 285 -24.72 -4.29 7.49
CA PHE A 285 -23.80 -3.70 6.49
C PHE A 285 -24.18 -4.01 5.04
N LYS A 286 -25.45 -4.33 4.77
CA LYS A 286 -25.97 -4.60 3.42
C LYS A 286 -25.79 -3.45 2.43
N HIS A 287 -25.73 -2.21 2.92
CA HIS A 287 -25.47 -0.99 2.14
C HIS A 287 -24.05 -0.46 2.40
N GLN A 288 -23.07 -1.35 2.34
CA GLN A 288 -21.66 -1.02 2.51
C GLN A 288 -21.17 -0.05 1.43
N TYR A 289 -20.37 0.93 1.87
CA TYR A 289 -19.48 1.65 0.97
C TYR A 289 -18.13 0.92 0.84
N GLU A 290 -17.61 0.44 1.97
CA GLU A 290 -16.35 -0.31 2.03
C GLU A 290 -16.30 -1.15 3.31
N LEU A 291 -15.66 -2.33 3.25
CA LEU A 291 -15.31 -3.14 4.43
C LEU A 291 -13.78 -3.17 4.58
N LYS A 292 -13.30 -2.90 5.80
CA LYS A 292 -11.88 -2.88 6.14
C LYS A 292 -11.60 -3.62 7.44
N ASP A 293 -10.33 -3.92 7.64
CA ASP A 293 -9.77 -4.35 8.93
C ASP A 293 -10.47 -5.56 9.56
N LEU A 294 -10.90 -6.52 8.75
CA LEU A 294 -11.33 -7.81 9.28
C LEU A 294 -10.13 -8.52 9.89
N ARG A 295 -10.32 -9.05 11.10
CA ARG A 295 -9.28 -9.69 11.89
C ARG A 295 -9.90 -10.82 12.69
N TRP A 296 -9.12 -11.88 12.84
CA TRP A 296 -9.41 -12.94 13.80
C TRP A 296 -9.08 -12.48 15.22
N ASN A 297 -9.91 -12.87 16.19
CA ASN A 297 -9.51 -12.83 17.59
C ASN A 297 -8.42 -13.88 17.86
N LYS A 298 -7.66 -13.71 18.95
CA LYS A 298 -6.53 -14.60 19.29
C LYS A 298 -6.96 -16.04 19.56
N ASP A 299 -8.20 -16.23 20.00
CA ASP A 299 -8.85 -17.51 20.28
C ASP A 299 -9.55 -18.11 19.04
N SER A 300 -9.38 -17.50 17.86
CA SER A 300 -9.97 -17.96 16.59
C SER A 300 -11.51 -17.91 16.56
N GLN A 301 -12.13 -17.11 17.43
CA GLN A 301 -13.57 -16.79 17.39
C GLN A 301 -13.85 -15.53 16.57
#